data_AF-A0A821EM08-F1
#
_entry.id   AF-A0A821EM08-F1
#
_cell.length_a   1.000
_cell.length_b   1.000
_cell.length_c   1.000
_cell.angle_alpha   90.00
_cell.angle_beta   90.00
_cell.angle_gamma   90.00
#
_symmetry.space_group_name_H-M   'P 1'
#
loop_
_entity.id
_entity.type
_entity.pdbx_description
1 polymer ?
#
loop_
_entity_poly.entity_id
_entity_poly.type
_entity_poly.pdbx_seq_one_letter_code
_entity_poly.pdbx_strand_id
1 'polypeptide(L)'
;MDRDNANATRLRVNRIALIQQIDTQELIPKLIRARIISPDHDVQYIYQGTSRIDRARRLIDCLLKKESEHVNRPANWFLLFRSILLENSSVYNDLVIALDNTIIRAPDSTRSQPYVSTTRLNEHQNLIHKTEQQQQQNN
;
A
#
# COMPACT_ATOMS: atom_id res chain seq x y z
N MET A 1 -2.38 -15.48 -3.63
CA MET A 1 -2.29 -14.24 -2.86
C MET A 1 -3.39 -14.27 -1.82
N ASP A 2 -3.06 -14.08 -0.55
CA ASP A 2 -4.06 -14.03 0.52
C ASP A 2 -4.99 -12.83 0.32
N ARG A 3 -6.31 -13.05 0.37
CA ARG A 3 -7.35 -12.03 0.13
C ARG A 3 -7.17 -10.85 1.06
N ASP A 4 -6.80 -11.11 2.30
CA ASP A 4 -6.62 -10.08 3.31
C ASP A 4 -5.37 -9.23 3.04
N ASN A 5 -4.32 -9.83 2.50
CA ASN A 5 -3.16 -9.10 2.00
C ASN A 5 -3.50 -8.22 0.78
N ALA A 6 -4.37 -8.68 -0.11
CA ALA A 6 -4.86 -7.87 -1.22
C ALA A 6 -5.69 -6.68 -0.72
N ASN A 7 -6.62 -6.90 0.22
CA ASN A 7 -7.43 -5.84 0.82
C ASN A 7 -6.59 -4.83 1.61
N ALA A 8 -5.62 -5.31 2.39
CA ALA A 8 -4.66 -4.45 3.07
C ALA A 8 -3.83 -3.63 2.07
N THR A 9 -3.44 -4.22 0.94
CA THR A 9 -2.75 -3.48 -0.14
C THR A 9 -3.64 -2.39 -0.74
N ARG A 10 -4.93 -2.64 -0.97
CA ARG A 10 -5.89 -1.60 -1.41
C ARG A 10 -5.92 -0.41 -0.46
N LEU A 11 -6.00 -0.67 0.84
CA LEU A 11 -5.98 0.37 1.87
C LEU A 11 -4.64 1.11 1.94
N ARG A 12 -3.51 0.41 1.78
CA ARG A 12 -2.17 1.03 1.79
C ARG A 12 -1.97 1.96 0.60
N VAL A 13 -2.34 1.52 -0.60
CA VAL A 13 -2.21 2.32 -1.83
C VAL A 13 -3.06 3.59 -1.74
N ASN A 14 -4.28 3.50 -1.22
CA ASN A 14 -5.21 4.63 -1.11
C ASN A 14 -5.14 5.35 0.24
N ARG A 15 -4.10 5.10 1.06
CA ARG A 15 -4.05 5.56 2.45
C ARG A 15 -4.22 7.08 2.60
N ILE A 16 -3.61 7.85 1.71
CA ILE A 16 -3.69 9.33 1.76
C ILE A 16 -5.14 9.79 1.50
N ALA A 17 -5.76 9.29 0.43
CA ALA A 17 -7.14 9.64 0.09
C ALA A 17 -8.11 9.22 1.21
N LEU A 18 -7.94 8.02 1.75
CA LEU A 18 -8.69 7.52 2.91
C LEU A 18 -8.60 8.48 4.10
N ILE A 19 -7.37 8.86 4.49
CA ILE A 19 -7.14 9.75 5.65
C ILE A 19 -7.74 11.14 5.43
N GLN A 20 -7.70 11.66 4.22
CA GLN A 20 -8.20 13.00 3.89
C GLN A 20 -9.73 13.06 3.86
N GLN A 21 -10.40 11.99 3.39
CA GLN A 21 -11.83 12.02 3.13
C GLN A 21 -12.68 11.44 4.28
N ILE A 22 -12.17 10.44 5.00
CA ILE A 22 -12.95 9.74 6.03
C ILE A 22 -13.39 10.70 7.15
N ASP A 23 -14.66 10.59 7.54
CA ASP A 23 -15.14 11.07 8.82
C ASP A 23 -15.21 9.93 9.83
N THR A 24 -14.26 9.91 10.77
CA THR A 24 -14.23 8.90 11.83
C THR A 24 -15.45 8.91 12.74
N GLN A 25 -16.07 10.08 12.99
CA GLN A 25 -17.23 10.16 13.88
C GLN A 25 -18.43 9.44 13.27
N GLU A 26 -18.59 9.57 11.96
CA GLU A 26 -19.66 8.93 11.20
C GLU A 26 -19.40 7.43 11.01
N LEU A 27 -18.16 7.03 10.72
CA LEU A 27 -17.84 5.63 10.41
C LEU A 27 -17.72 4.73 11.64
N ILE A 28 -17.14 5.19 12.76
CA ILE A 28 -16.85 4.35 13.93
C ILE A 28 -18.07 3.54 14.41
N PRO A 29 -19.26 4.15 14.63
CA PRO A 29 -20.43 3.40 15.09
C PRO A 29 -20.84 2.28 14.14
N LYS A 30 -20.69 2.50 12.83
CA LYS A 30 -21.04 1.52 11.78
C LYS A 30 -20.02 0.38 11.74
N LEU A 31 -18.74 0.69 11.87
CA LEU A 31 -17.66 -0.29 11.90
C LEU A 31 -17.71 -1.19 13.14
N ILE A 32 -18.10 -0.65 14.30
CA ILE A 32 -18.37 -1.44 15.51
C ILE A 32 -19.54 -2.39 15.28
N ARG A 33 -20.66 -1.88 14.74
CA ARG A 33 -21.86 -2.71 14.46
C ARG A 33 -21.55 -3.86 13.51
N ALA A 34 -20.71 -3.60 12.49
CA ALA A 34 -20.23 -4.59 11.54
C ALA A 34 -19.09 -5.48 12.09
N ARG A 35 -18.67 -5.28 13.35
CA ARG A 35 -17.56 -5.99 14.02
C ARG A 35 -16.22 -5.92 13.26
N ILE A 36 -16.01 -4.83 12.51
CA ILE A 36 -14.76 -4.61 11.76
C ILE A 36 -13.65 -4.10 12.69
N ILE A 37 -14.01 -3.31 13.70
CA ILE A 37 -13.10 -2.79 14.73
C ILE A 37 -13.61 -3.15 16.12
N SER A 38 -12.68 -3.29 17.08
CA SER A 38 -13.00 -3.54 18.49
C SER A 38 -13.52 -2.28 19.18
N PRO A 39 -14.70 -2.33 19.84
CA PRO A 39 -15.26 -1.18 20.55
C PRO A 39 -14.42 -0.74 21.76
N ASP A 40 -13.65 -1.64 22.37
CA ASP A 40 -12.87 -1.33 23.56
C ASP A 40 -11.44 -0.89 23.19
N HIS A 41 -10.76 -1.68 22.36
CA HIS A 41 -9.34 -1.45 22.09
C HIS A 41 -9.11 -0.48 20.91
N ASP A 42 -9.75 -0.70 19.76
CA ASP A 42 -9.49 0.11 18.58
C ASP A 42 -10.07 1.51 18.71
N VAL A 43 -11.28 1.62 19.25
CA VAL A 43 -11.93 2.92 19.46
C VAL A 43 -11.15 3.79 20.43
N GLN A 44 -10.65 3.22 21.54
CA GLN A 44 -9.78 3.94 22.47
C GLN A 44 -8.51 4.42 21.77
N TYR A 45 -7.85 3.56 20.99
CA TYR A 45 -6.67 3.92 20.21
C TYR A 45 -6.94 5.04 19.19
N ILE A 46 -8.11 5.02 18.53
CA ILE A 46 -8.51 6.04 17.57
C ILE A 46 -8.76 7.37 18.28
N TYR A 47 -9.47 7.39 19.42
CA TYR A 47 -9.80 8.63 20.14
C TYR A 47 -8.62 9.30 20.84
N GLN A 48 -7.50 8.61 21.03
CA GLN A 48 -6.24 9.25 21.40
C GLN A 48 -5.72 10.22 20.31
N GLY A 49 -6.28 10.20 19.11
CA GLY A 49 -5.93 11.14 18.05
C GLY A 49 -6.38 12.57 18.35
N THR A 50 -5.44 13.51 18.23
CA THR A 50 -5.64 14.93 18.59
C THR A 50 -6.29 15.76 17.49
N SER A 51 -6.34 15.27 16.25
CA SER A 51 -6.97 15.94 15.11
C SER A 51 -7.82 14.98 14.29
N ARG A 52 -8.71 15.51 13.44
CA ARG A 52 -9.52 14.69 12.51
C ARG A 52 -8.64 13.78 11.65
N ILE A 53 -7.56 14.33 11.10
CA ILE A 53 -6.61 13.59 10.26
C ILE A 53 -5.89 12.50 11.06
N ASP A 54 -5.47 12.78 12.30
CA ASP A 54 -4.81 11.76 13.12
C ASP A 54 -5.77 10.62 13.51
N ARG A 55 -7.03 10.94 13.82
CA ARG A 55 -8.07 9.93 14.07
C ARG A 55 -8.32 9.07 12.83
N ALA A 56 -8.43 9.68 11.65
CA ALA A 56 -8.61 8.95 10.40
C ALA A 56 -7.42 8.03 10.10
N ARG A 57 -6.19 8.53 10.31
CA ARG A 57 -4.96 7.73 10.21
C ARG A 57 -5.00 6.52 11.13
N ARG A 58 -5.32 6.72 12.41
CA ARG A 58 -5.43 5.64 13.42
C ARG A 58 -6.51 4.62 13.05
N LEU A 59 -7.63 5.07 12.52
CA LEU A 59 -8.68 4.17 12.03
C LEU A 59 -8.16 3.28 10.90
N ILE A 60 -7.46 3.85 9.92
CA ILE A 60 -6.85 3.06 8.84
C ILE A 60 -5.81 2.07 9.39
N ASP A 61 -5.02 2.48 10.38
CA ASP A 61 -4.05 1.60 11.03
C ASP A 61 -4.76 0.41 11.71
N CYS A 62 -5.92 0.61 12.36
CA CYS A 62 -6.77 -0.47 12.89
C CYS A 62 -7.32 -1.41 11.82
N LEU A 63 -7.70 -0.90 10.64
CA LEU A 63 -8.14 -1.72 9.51
C LEU A 63 -7.00 -2.57 8.95
N LEU A 64 -5.76 -2.08 9.00
CA LEU A 64 -4.57 -2.74 8.46
C LEU A 64 -3.92 -3.78 9.39
N LYS A 65 -4.32 -3.85 10.66
CA LYS A 65 -3.89 -4.91 11.60
C LYS A 65 -4.21 -6.30 11.04
N LYS A 66 -3.37 -7.28 11.35
CA LYS A 66 -3.53 -8.65 10.86
C LYS A 66 -4.75 -9.33 11.49
N GLU A 67 -5.30 -10.33 10.82
CA GLU A 67 -6.43 -11.13 11.33
C GLU A 67 -6.13 -11.75 12.70
N SER A 68 -4.89 -12.16 12.96
CA SER A 68 -4.44 -12.66 14.27
C SER A 68 -4.63 -11.65 15.41
N GLU A 69 -4.70 -10.36 15.11
CA GLU A 69 -4.93 -9.28 16.08
C GLU A 69 -6.43 -8.95 16.22
N HIS A 70 -7.28 -9.51 15.37
CA HIS A 70 -8.72 -9.28 15.29
C HIS A 70 -9.49 -10.57 15.52
N VAL A 71 -9.64 -10.96 16.78
CA VAL A 71 -10.24 -12.24 17.21
C VAL A 71 -11.66 -12.47 16.65
N ASN A 72 -12.39 -11.43 16.26
CA ASN A 72 -13.80 -11.51 15.83
C ASN A 72 -14.14 -10.74 14.54
N ARG A 73 -13.13 -10.37 13.73
CA ARG A 73 -13.40 -9.63 12.49
C ARG A 73 -14.00 -10.57 11.42
N PRO A 74 -15.09 -10.18 10.75
CA PRO A 74 -15.66 -11.00 9.68
C PRO A 74 -14.69 -11.22 8.53
N ALA A 75 -14.67 -12.42 7.94
CA ALA A 75 -13.81 -12.70 6.80
C ALA A 75 -14.08 -11.77 5.59
N ASN A 76 -15.34 -11.32 5.41
CA ASN A 76 -15.73 -10.36 4.37
C ASN A 76 -15.66 -8.89 4.83
N TRP A 77 -14.89 -8.55 5.86
CA TRP A 77 -14.83 -7.21 6.46
C TRP A 77 -14.61 -6.10 5.42
N PHE A 78 -13.81 -6.34 4.37
CA PHE A 78 -13.54 -5.32 3.35
C PHE A 78 -14.79 -5.00 2.53
N LEU A 79 -15.61 -6.00 2.21
CA LEU A 79 -16.89 -5.80 1.51
C LEU A 79 -17.89 -5.06 2.41
N LEU A 80 -17.90 -5.36 3.71
CA LEU A 80 -18.70 -4.64 4.68
C LEU A 80 -18.23 -3.17 4.82
N PHE A 81 -16.92 -2.93 4.91
CA PHE A 81 -16.34 -1.59 4.92
C PHE A 81 -16.73 -0.80 3.68
N ARG A 82 -16.60 -1.42 2.49
CA ARG A 82 -17.03 -0.85 1.22
C ARG A 82 -18.53 -0.51 1.22
N SER A 83 -19.37 -1.41 1.71
CA SER A 83 -20.82 -1.18 1.81
C SER A 83 -21.13 0.00 2.73
N ILE A 84 -20.44 0.12 3.86
CA ILE A 84 -20.61 1.23 4.81
C ILE A 84 -20.25 2.57 4.15
N LEU A 85 -19.16 2.64 3.38
CA LEU A 85 -18.82 3.84 2.63
C LEU A 85 -19.91 4.20 1.60
N LEU A 86 -20.49 3.21 0.95
CA LEU A 86 -21.56 3.42 -0.04
C LEU A 86 -22.89 3.87 0.57
N GLU A 87 -23.11 3.72 1.89
CA GLU A 87 -24.27 4.32 2.56
C GLU A 87 -24.29 5.85 2.43
N ASN A 88 -23.12 6.48 2.25
CA ASN A 88 -22.99 7.90 1.93
C ASN A 88 -22.17 8.07 0.64
N SER A 89 -22.73 7.55 -0.46
CA SER A 89 -22.09 7.61 -1.78
C SER A 89 -21.78 9.04 -2.22
N SER A 90 -22.57 10.04 -1.84
CA SER A 90 -22.28 11.45 -2.18
C SER A 90 -20.92 11.94 -1.66
N VAL A 91 -20.42 11.35 -0.57
CA VAL A 91 -19.12 11.73 0.02
C VAL A 91 -18.03 10.74 -0.39
N TYR A 92 -18.32 9.44 -0.42
CA TYR A 92 -17.28 8.41 -0.54
C TYR A 92 -17.26 7.66 -1.87
N ASN A 93 -18.06 8.02 -2.87
CA ASN A 93 -18.10 7.29 -4.15
C ASN A 93 -16.72 7.22 -4.82
N ASP A 94 -16.02 8.34 -4.92
CA ASP A 94 -14.69 8.38 -5.56
C ASP A 94 -13.66 7.52 -4.80
N LEU A 95 -13.76 7.50 -3.47
CA LEU A 95 -12.94 6.66 -2.61
C LEU A 95 -13.21 5.17 -2.87
N VAL A 96 -14.48 4.78 -3.00
CA VAL A 96 -14.87 3.40 -3.31
C VAL A 96 -14.39 3.00 -4.71
N ILE A 97 -14.54 3.88 -5.70
CA ILE A 97 -14.02 3.65 -7.06
C ILE A 97 -12.50 3.43 -7.03
N ALA A 98 -11.76 4.26 -6.29
CA ALA A 98 -10.32 4.13 -6.17
C ALA A 98 -9.92 2.79 -5.52
N LEU A 99 -10.62 2.38 -4.46
CA LEU A 99 -10.41 1.10 -3.79
C LEU A 99 -10.70 -0.10 -4.72
N ASP A 100 -11.80 -0.05 -5.46
CA ASP A 100 -12.22 -1.11 -6.38
C ASP A 100 -11.24 -1.25 -7.56
N ASN A 101 -10.75 -0.12 -8.09
CA ASN A 101 -9.83 -0.08 -9.23
C ASN A 101 -8.35 -0.25 -8.85
N THR A 102 -8.03 -0.52 -7.59
CA THR A 102 -6.64 -0.69 -7.17
C THR A 102 -6.06 -1.98 -7.74
N ILE A 103 -5.04 -1.84 -8.59
CA ILE A 103 -4.31 -2.96 -9.18
C ILE A 103 -3.42 -3.61 -8.12
N ILE A 104 -3.72 -4.87 -7.81
CA ILE A 104 -2.93 -5.69 -6.88
C ILE A 104 -2.02 -6.60 -7.69
N ARG A 105 -0.75 -6.21 -7.83
CA ARG A 105 0.26 -7.06 -8.47
C ARG A 105 0.70 -8.14 -7.47
N ALA A 106 0.61 -9.40 -7.85
CA ALA A 106 1.31 -10.45 -7.12
C ALA A 106 2.82 -10.25 -7.33
N PRO A 107 3.66 -10.53 -6.33
CA PRO A 107 5.10 -10.57 -6.56
C PRO A 107 5.36 -11.66 -7.62
N ASP A 108 5.93 -11.27 -8.75
CA ASP A 108 6.35 -12.20 -9.79
C ASP A 108 7.33 -13.18 -9.15
N SER A 109 6.90 -14.43 -8.95
CA SER A 109 7.74 -15.49 -8.35
C SER A 109 8.81 -15.99 -9.34
N THR A 110 9.09 -15.23 -10.40
CA THR A 110 10.05 -15.52 -11.45
C THR A 110 10.94 -14.30 -11.72
N ARG A 111 11.75 -13.90 -10.73
CA ARG A 111 13.00 -13.19 -11.03
C ARG A 111 14.13 -13.55 -10.09
N SER A 112 14.34 -14.86 -9.92
CA SER A 112 15.69 -15.38 -9.67
C SER A 112 16.47 -15.31 -11.00
N GLN A 113 16.83 -14.10 -11.43
CA GLN A 113 17.94 -13.97 -12.37
C GLN A 113 19.21 -14.04 -11.51
N PRO A 114 20.08 -15.05 -11.68
CA PRO A 114 21.38 -15.01 -11.05
C PRO A 114 22.08 -13.73 -11.49
N TYR A 115 22.66 -13.05 -10.50
CA TYR A 115 23.57 -11.94 -10.69
C TYR A 115 24.69 -12.41 -11.63
N VAL A 116 24.59 -12.12 -12.92
CA VAL A 116 25.78 -12.12 -13.76
C VAL A 116 26.46 -10.81 -13.42
N SER A 117 27.45 -10.89 -12.53
CA SER A 117 28.39 -9.81 -12.30
C SER A 117 29.04 -9.47 -13.63
N THR A 118 28.53 -8.45 -14.32
CA THR A 118 29.21 -7.86 -15.48
C THR A 118 30.37 -7.01 -14.96
N THR A 119 31.42 -7.67 -14.48
CA THR A 119 32.74 -7.06 -14.42
C THR A 119 33.26 -6.98 -15.85
N ARG A 120 32.88 -5.94 -16.60
CA ARG A 120 33.62 -5.44 -17.78
C ARG A 120 33.49 -3.92 -17.86
N LEU A 121 34.04 -3.25 -16.86
CA LEU A 121 34.65 -1.93 -17.02
C LEU A 121 36.16 -2.17 -17.11
N ASN A 122 36.82 -1.62 -18.13
CA ASN A 122 38.28 -1.54 -18.37
C ASN A 122 38.93 -2.43 -19.44
N GLU A 123 38.32 -2.61 -20.62
CA GLU A 123 39.08 -3.05 -21.82
C GLU A 123 38.87 -2.18 -23.08
N HIS A 124 38.18 -1.04 -22.98
CA HIS A 124 37.97 -0.15 -24.14
C HIS A 124 38.76 1.18 -24.11
N GLN A 125 39.68 1.37 -23.16
CA GLN A 125 40.56 2.55 -23.15
C GLN A 125 42.03 2.27 -23.50
N ASN A 126 42.44 1.01 -23.67
CA ASN A 126 43.82 0.65 -24.03
C ASN A 126 44.04 0.32 -25.53
N LEU A 127 43.02 0.41 -26.37
CA LEU A 127 43.16 0.26 -27.83
C LEU A 127 43.18 1.59 -28.60
N ILE A 128 42.93 2.72 -27.95
CA ILE A 128 42.96 4.03 -28.63
C ILE A 128 44.36 4.68 -28.55
N HIS A 129 45.16 4.38 -27.53
CA HIS A 129 46.52 4.93 -27.40
C HIS A 129 47.61 4.16 -28.17
N LYS A 130 47.30 3.00 -28.76
CA LYS A 130 48.28 2.23 -29.57
C LYS A 130 48.22 2.53 -31.07
N THR A 131 47.21 3.23 -31.55
CA THR A 131 47.09 3.56 -32.98
C THR A 131 47.71 4.92 -33.33
N GLU A 132 47.91 5.80 -32.34
CA GLU A 132 48.47 7.15 -32.60
C GLU A 132 50.01 7.22 -32.56
N GLN A 133 50.71 6.19 -32.04
CA GLN A 133 52.18 6.17 -32.05
C GLN A 133 52.82 5.41 -33.23
N GLN A 134 52.04 4.76 -34.10
CA GLN A 134 52.56 4.14 -35.32
C GLN A 134 52.45 5.00 -36.59
N GLN A 135 51.85 6.20 -36.52
CA GLN A 135 51.78 7.14 -37.65
C GLN A 135 52.75 8.32 -37.56
N GLN A 136 53.60 8.40 -36.53
CA GLN A 136 54.66 9.43 -36.42
C GLN A 136 56.09 8.88 -36.62
N GLN A 137 56.25 7.63 -37.05
CA GLN A 137 57.56 7.07 -37.43
C GLN A 137 57.70 6.72 -38.91
N ASN A 138 56.69 7.00 -39.74
CA ASN A 138 56.76 6.81 -41.20
C ASN A 138 56.44 8.10 -41.97
N ASN A 139 57.11 9.20 -41.62
CA ASN A 139 57.36 10.35 -42.50
C ASN A 139 58.68 11.03 -42.10
#